data_AF-A0A379ACT1-F1
#
_entry.id   AF-A0A379ACT1-F1
#
_cell.length_a   1.000
_cell.length_b   1.000
_cell.length_c   1.000
_cell.angle_alpha   90.00
_cell.angle_beta   90.00
_cell.angle_gamma   90.00
#
_symmetry.space_group_name_H-M   'P 1'
#
loop_
_entity.id
_entity.type
_entity.pdbx_description
1 polymer ?
#
loop_
_entity_poly.entity_id
_entity_poly.type
_entity_poly.pdbx_seq_one_letter_code
_entity_poly.pdbx_strand_id
1 'polypeptide(L)'
;MSVKNENAAGGESVVLERPAAGGVYASLFKKINLKPVSELSALDIWQDAQAIPRRALQSTLLDRSEQVVSTPLSVRNLCKPTLPVYPPAEDRFHWRVLSHLGSGFLNMMSTAEVLRGTLALYNWQGDELNTRRLEAIQQVEHHRLQRFEQGYLLRGLDIEVTLDSNGFTGEGDIHLFGEMLNRFFALYADMNQFNQLTLIVQPEGKCIRWKENHSPRLPG
;
A
#
# COMPACT_ATOMS: atom_id res chain seq x y z
N MET A 1 39.96 -3.29 -12.47
CA MET A 1 40.33 -1.97 -13.02
C MET A 1 39.60 -0.93 -12.19
N SER A 2 40.36 -0.04 -11.54
CA SER A 2 39.83 0.97 -10.60
C SER A 2 39.45 2.22 -11.39
N VAL A 3 38.22 2.72 -11.22
CA VAL A 3 37.80 4.01 -11.79
C VAL A 3 37.79 5.01 -10.64
N LYS A 4 38.76 5.92 -10.64
CA LYS A 4 38.83 7.05 -9.72
C LYS A 4 37.73 8.05 -10.09
N ASN A 5 36.83 8.33 -9.15
CA ASN A 5 35.98 9.52 -9.23
C ASN A 5 36.71 10.67 -8.53
N GLU A 6 37.05 11.69 -9.30
CA GLU A 6 37.47 12.98 -8.76
C GLU A 6 36.22 13.80 -8.45
N ASN A 7 36.09 14.23 -7.18
CA ASN A 7 35.04 15.16 -6.76
C ASN A 7 35.41 16.56 -7.24
N ALA A 8 34.66 17.09 -8.21
CA ALA A 8 34.68 18.51 -8.53
C ALA A 8 33.77 19.26 -7.53
N ALA A 9 34.41 20.11 -6.72
CA ALA A 9 33.73 21.08 -5.86
C ALA A 9 33.17 22.23 -6.71
N GLY A 10 31.86 22.46 -6.64
CA GLY A 10 31.20 23.59 -7.30
C GLY A 10 29.71 23.30 -7.49
N GLY A 11 28.86 23.96 -6.71
CA GLY A 11 27.40 23.81 -6.74
C GLY A 11 26.76 24.43 -7.99
N GLU A 12 27.00 23.83 -9.15
CA GLU A 12 26.19 24.04 -10.36
C GLU A 12 25.83 22.68 -10.93
N SER A 13 24.53 22.36 -10.98
CA SER A 13 24.03 21.20 -11.70
C SER A 13 24.18 21.46 -13.20
N VAL A 14 25.34 21.11 -13.74
CA VAL A 14 25.55 21.05 -15.19
C VAL A 14 24.61 19.97 -15.71
N VAL A 15 23.61 20.38 -16.50
CA VAL A 15 22.83 19.47 -17.33
C VAL A 15 23.83 18.75 -18.21
N LEU A 16 24.00 17.44 -17.99
CA LEU A 16 24.87 16.61 -18.81
C LEU A 16 24.51 16.85 -20.27
N GLU A 17 25.48 17.36 -21.03
CA GLU A 17 25.32 17.61 -22.45
C GLU A 17 24.78 16.36 -23.16
N ARG A 18 23.89 16.64 -24.11
CA ARG A 18 23.30 15.72 -25.09
C ARG A 18 24.24 14.55 -25.38
N PRO A 19 23.87 13.28 -25.07
CA PRO A 19 24.68 12.16 -25.52
C PRO A 19 24.74 12.23 -27.05
N ALA A 20 25.95 12.21 -27.60
CA ALA A 20 26.18 12.22 -29.03
C ALA A 20 25.25 11.22 -29.71
N ALA A 21 24.66 11.62 -30.83
CA ALA A 21 23.75 10.81 -31.65
C ALA A 21 24.48 9.52 -32.07
N GLY A 22 24.36 8.48 -31.26
CA GLY A 22 25.21 7.28 -31.33
C GLY A 22 25.36 6.51 -30.02
N GLY A 23 24.91 7.06 -28.89
CA GLY A 23 24.86 6.32 -27.62
C GLY A 23 24.03 5.03 -27.72
N VAL A 24 24.46 3.97 -27.03
CA VAL A 24 23.89 2.60 -27.05
C VAL A 24 22.37 2.58 -26.86
N TYR A 25 21.82 3.56 -26.15
CA TYR A 25 20.38 3.67 -25.87
C TYR A 25 19.56 4.38 -26.95
N ALA A 26 20.17 5.06 -27.93
CA ALA A 26 19.44 5.79 -28.98
C ALA A 26 18.57 4.87 -29.85
N SER A 27 19.03 3.64 -30.10
CA SER A 27 18.27 2.62 -30.82
C SER A 27 17.06 2.11 -30.02
N LEU A 28 17.16 2.14 -28.69
CA LEU A 28 16.13 1.66 -27.78
C LEU A 28 14.96 2.65 -27.73
N PHE A 29 15.24 3.96 -27.61
CA PHE A 29 14.23 5.03 -27.66
C PHE A 29 13.49 5.09 -29.01
N LYS A 30 14.18 4.81 -30.12
CA LYS A 30 13.58 4.76 -31.45
C LYS A 30 12.63 3.56 -31.62
N LYS A 31 12.93 2.43 -30.95
CA LYS A 31 12.12 1.20 -30.99
C LYS A 31 10.82 1.31 -30.19
N ILE A 32 10.82 2.13 -29.15
CA ILE A 32 9.64 2.40 -28.29
C ILE A 32 8.86 3.67 -28.70
N ASN A 33 9.17 4.24 -29.87
CA ASN A 33 8.45 5.38 -30.46
C ASN A 33 8.33 6.62 -29.54
N LEU A 34 9.31 6.83 -28.66
CA LEU A 34 9.37 8.01 -27.80
C LEU A 34 10.11 9.14 -28.54
N LYS A 35 9.40 10.25 -28.78
CA LYS A 35 10.03 11.51 -29.21
C LYS A 35 10.37 12.33 -27.97
N PRO A 36 11.63 12.74 -27.76
CA PRO A 36 11.95 13.64 -26.66
C PRO A 36 11.26 14.98 -26.89
N VAL A 37 10.56 15.46 -25.86
CA VAL A 37 9.86 16.75 -25.88
C VAL A 37 10.91 17.86 -25.93
N SER A 38 10.81 18.77 -26.90
CA SER A 38 11.78 19.84 -27.13
C SER A 38 11.61 21.03 -26.19
N GLU A 39 10.40 21.27 -25.67
CA GLU A 39 10.10 22.34 -24.71
C GLU A 39 8.99 21.88 -23.77
N LEU A 40 9.17 22.08 -22.46
CA LEU A 40 8.15 21.82 -21.45
C LEU A 40 7.10 22.95 -21.49
N SER A 41 6.06 22.81 -22.31
CA SER A 41 4.95 23.78 -22.31
C SER A 41 4.18 23.67 -21.00
N ALA A 42 4.10 24.80 -20.28
CA ALA A 42 3.33 25.06 -19.06
C ALA A 42 2.86 23.79 -18.34
N LEU A 43 3.77 23.19 -17.58
CA LEU A 43 3.31 22.37 -16.48
C LEU A 43 2.54 23.31 -15.54
N ASP A 44 1.23 23.16 -15.47
CA ASP A 44 0.54 23.34 -14.19
C ASP A 44 1.12 22.26 -13.26
N ILE A 45 2.33 22.53 -12.76
CA ILE A 45 2.98 21.72 -11.76
C ILE A 45 2.05 21.86 -10.57
N TRP A 46 1.18 20.88 -10.36
CA TRP A 46 0.60 20.61 -9.06
C TRP A 46 1.80 20.59 -8.12
N GLN A 47 1.98 21.70 -7.41
CA GLN A 47 3.27 22.11 -6.86
C GLN A 47 3.92 20.91 -6.18
N ASP A 48 5.14 20.61 -6.60
CA ASP A 48 5.91 19.54 -5.98
C ASP A 48 6.14 19.94 -4.52
N ALA A 49 5.34 19.38 -3.62
CA ALA A 49 5.40 19.66 -2.19
C ALA A 49 6.76 19.26 -1.58
N GLN A 50 7.65 18.64 -2.38
CA GLN A 50 9.07 18.44 -2.10
C GLN A 50 9.82 19.72 -1.69
N ALA A 51 9.37 20.90 -2.13
CA ALA A 51 10.05 22.17 -1.82
C ALA A 51 9.64 22.82 -0.48
N ILE A 52 8.61 22.31 0.21
CA ILE A 52 8.10 22.97 1.43
C ILE A 52 8.76 22.34 2.67
N PRO A 53 9.42 23.15 3.53
CA PRO A 53 10.07 22.61 4.72
C PRO A 53 9.06 21.97 5.68
N ARG A 54 9.38 20.76 6.17
CA ARG A 54 8.49 19.93 7.02
C ARG A 54 7.83 20.68 8.18
N ARG A 55 8.57 21.58 8.83
CA ARG A 55 8.06 22.38 9.96
C ARG A 55 7.01 23.40 9.54
N ALA A 56 7.13 23.98 8.33
CA ALA A 56 6.16 24.96 7.84
C ALA A 56 4.80 24.31 7.58
N LEU A 57 4.77 23.11 6.97
CA LEU A 57 3.53 22.39 6.66
C LEU A 57 2.73 22.00 7.91
N GLN A 58 3.40 21.47 8.94
CA GLN A 58 2.71 20.99 10.14
C GLN A 58 2.08 22.13 10.97
N SER A 59 2.61 23.34 10.87
CA SER A 59 2.08 24.54 11.51
C SER A 59 1.16 25.37 10.60
N THR A 60 0.93 24.93 9.36
CA THR A 60 0.08 25.66 8.41
C THR A 60 -1.38 25.55 8.83
N LEU A 61 -2.07 26.68 8.93
CA LEU A 61 -3.49 26.74 9.19
C LEU A 61 -4.25 27.06 7.90
N LEU A 62 -5.40 26.42 7.73
CA LEU A 62 -6.33 26.70 6.65
C LEU A 62 -7.40 27.65 7.21
N ASP A 63 -7.28 28.94 6.87
CA ASP A 63 -8.05 30.00 7.52
C ASP A 63 -9.09 30.64 6.61
N ARG A 64 -9.04 30.34 5.30
CA ARG A 64 -9.92 30.91 4.28
C ARG A 64 -10.35 29.85 3.29
N SER A 65 -11.63 29.88 2.94
CA SER A 65 -12.19 29.14 1.80
C SER A 65 -12.40 30.12 0.66
N GLU A 66 -12.24 29.64 -0.58
CA GLU A 66 -12.68 30.38 -1.76
C GLU A 66 -14.20 30.55 -1.69
N GLN A 67 -14.68 31.78 -1.90
CA GLN A 67 -16.08 32.12 -1.68
C GLN A 67 -16.94 31.69 -2.88
N VAL A 68 -17.17 30.37 -2.97
CA VAL A 68 -18.02 29.75 -4.00
C VAL A 68 -19.50 29.83 -3.62
N VAL A 69 -19.81 30.01 -2.33
CA VAL A 69 -21.17 30.04 -1.78
C VAL A 69 -21.44 31.42 -1.16
N SER A 70 -22.69 31.89 -1.25
CA SER A 70 -23.11 33.21 -0.74
C SER A 70 -23.04 33.32 0.79
N THR A 71 -23.05 32.20 1.51
CA THR A 71 -22.94 32.15 2.98
C THR A 71 -21.48 32.15 3.43
N PRO A 72 -21.08 33.02 4.39
CA PRO A 72 -19.72 33.01 4.92
C PRO A 72 -19.44 31.73 5.72
N LEU A 73 -18.40 31.00 5.34
CA LEU A 73 -17.96 29.78 6.01
C LEU A 73 -16.73 30.04 6.88
N SER A 74 -16.72 29.52 8.10
CA SER A 74 -15.52 29.47 8.95
C SER A 74 -14.73 28.19 8.65
N VAL A 75 -13.44 28.31 8.34
CA VAL A 75 -12.56 27.16 8.12
C VAL A 75 -11.69 26.95 9.35
N ARG A 76 -11.55 25.70 9.78
CA ARG A 76 -10.61 25.32 10.85
C ARG A 76 -10.05 23.94 10.55
N ASN A 77 -8.75 23.79 10.78
CA ASN A 77 -8.10 22.50 10.64
C ASN A 77 -8.43 21.57 11.82
N LEU A 78 -8.90 20.36 11.54
CA LEU A 78 -9.20 19.34 12.56
C LEU A 78 -7.95 18.56 12.97
N CYS A 79 -7.03 18.33 12.03
CA CYS A 79 -5.84 17.51 12.22
C CYS A 79 -4.64 18.15 11.53
N LYS A 80 -3.44 17.98 12.06
CA LYS A 80 -2.23 18.51 11.42
C LYS A 80 -2.10 17.98 9.98
N PRO A 81 -1.74 18.81 8.98
CA PRO A 81 -1.52 18.34 7.62
C PRO A 81 -0.43 17.28 7.60
N THR A 82 -0.63 16.21 6.82
CA THR A 82 0.34 15.14 6.66
C THR A 82 1.46 15.57 5.71
N LEU A 83 2.65 15.01 5.91
CA LEU A 83 3.77 15.20 5.00
C LEU A 83 3.64 14.24 3.79
N PRO A 84 4.16 14.62 2.61
CA PRO A 84 4.23 13.71 1.47
C PRO A 84 4.95 12.41 1.84
N VAL A 85 4.40 11.29 1.39
CA VAL A 85 4.94 9.95 1.60
C VAL A 85 5.28 9.34 0.24
N TYR A 86 6.48 8.81 0.11
CA TYR A 86 6.95 8.20 -1.13
C TYR A 86 7.02 6.68 -0.98
N PRO A 87 6.72 5.93 -2.04
CA PRO A 87 6.87 4.48 -2.01
C PRO A 87 8.35 4.10 -1.85
N PRO A 88 8.66 2.98 -1.18
CA PRO A 88 10.02 2.49 -1.06
C PRO A 88 10.64 2.21 -2.44
N ALA A 89 11.82 2.77 -2.71
CA ALA A 89 12.53 2.58 -3.98
C ALA A 89 13.49 1.37 -3.98
N GLU A 90 13.71 0.74 -2.84
CA GLU A 90 14.72 -0.29 -2.63
C GLU A 90 14.11 -1.72 -2.62
N ASP A 91 14.99 -2.73 -2.57
CA ASP A 91 14.67 -4.09 -2.13
C ASP A 91 13.60 -4.89 -2.90
N ARG A 92 13.61 -4.77 -4.24
CA ARG A 92 12.68 -5.48 -5.16
C ARG A 92 11.21 -5.23 -4.81
N PHE A 93 10.91 -4.11 -4.15
CA PHE A 93 9.56 -3.75 -3.70
C PHE A 93 8.51 -3.94 -4.80
N HIS A 94 8.77 -3.40 -5.99
CA HIS A 94 7.89 -3.54 -7.16
C HIS A 94 7.57 -4.98 -7.53
N TRP A 95 8.55 -5.89 -7.44
CA TRP A 95 8.33 -7.30 -7.72
C TRP A 95 7.49 -7.97 -6.64
N ARG A 96 7.72 -7.65 -5.36
CA ARG A 96 6.86 -8.13 -4.26
C ARG A 96 5.43 -7.62 -4.39
N VAL A 97 5.26 -6.39 -4.87
CA VAL A 97 3.95 -5.82 -5.19
C VAL A 97 3.28 -6.63 -6.29
N LEU A 98 3.94 -6.86 -7.41
CA LEU A 98 3.39 -7.64 -8.52
C LEU A 98 3.06 -9.08 -8.11
N SER A 99 3.92 -9.73 -7.31
CA SER A 99 3.74 -11.12 -6.90
C SER A 99 2.49 -11.33 -6.03
N HIS A 100 2.15 -10.40 -5.14
CA HIS A 100 0.99 -10.60 -4.25
C HIS A 100 -0.36 -10.28 -4.90
N LEU A 101 -0.38 -9.70 -6.11
CA LEU A 101 -1.60 -9.42 -6.87
C LEU A 101 -2.21 -10.67 -7.52
N GLY A 102 -1.44 -11.75 -7.66
CA GLY A 102 -1.93 -13.00 -8.25
C GLY A 102 -2.96 -13.69 -7.35
N SER A 103 -4.01 -14.24 -7.96
CA SER A 103 -5.09 -14.96 -7.25
C SER A 103 -4.56 -16.13 -6.40
N GLY A 104 -3.55 -16.84 -6.91
CA GLY A 104 -2.89 -17.96 -6.23
C GLY A 104 -2.08 -17.59 -4.99
N PHE A 105 -1.78 -16.30 -4.78
CA PHE A 105 -0.96 -15.85 -3.66
C PHE A 105 -1.62 -16.11 -2.30
N LEU A 106 -2.96 -16.15 -2.26
CA LEU A 106 -3.69 -16.47 -1.03
C LEU A 106 -3.26 -17.81 -0.42
N ASN A 107 -2.98 -18.82 -1.24
CA ASN A 107 -2.54 -20.13 -0.76
C ASN A 107 -1.16 -20.08 -0.10
N MET A 108 -0.30 -19.14 -0.50
CA MET A 108 1.02 -18.95 0.12
C MET A 108 0.95 -18.14 1.41
N MET A 109 -0.14 -17.40 1.64
CA MET A 109 -0.35 -16.55 2.81
C MET A 109 -0.87 -17.35 4.03
N SER A 110 -0.44 -18.61 4.18
CA SER A 110 -0.87 -19.49 5.27
C SER A 110 -0.07 -19.32 6.56
N THR A 111 0.84 -18.36 6.63
CA THR A 111 1.75 -18.15 7.75
C THR A 111 1.77 -16.67 8.12
N ALA A 112 1.87 -16.37 9.42
CA ALA A 112 1.93 -15.00 9.91
C ALA A 112 3.07 -14.18 9.29
N GLU A 113 4.24 -14.79 9.05
CA GLU A 113 5.38 -14.13 8.40
C GLU A 113 5.04 -13.60 7.00
N VAL A 114 4.32 -14.39 6.20
CA VAL A 114 3.93 -14.01 4.83
C VAL A 114 2.89 -12.90 4.88
N LEU A 115 1.89 -13.02 5.76
CA LEU A 115 0.87 -11.98 5.93
C LEU A 115 1.51 -10.66 6.41
N ARG A 116 2.37 -10.69 7.43
CA ARG A 116 3.12 -9.52 7.90
C ARG A 116 3.96 -8.93 6.77
N GLY A 117 4.69 -9.77 6.02
CA GLY A 117 5.53 -9.34 4.91
C GLY A 117 4.76 -8.71 3.75
N THR A 118 3.53 -9.14 3.49
CA THR A 118 2.65 -8.54 2.49
C THR A 118 2.03 -7.24 2.99
N LEU A 119 1.51 -7.21 4.22
CA LEU A 119 0.94 -5.99 4.79
C LEU A 119 1.99 -4.89 5.00
N ALA A 120 3.24 -5.26 5.28
CA ALA A 120 4.38 -4.35 5.36
C ALA A 120 4.62 -3.58 4.05
N LEU A 121 4.20 -4.11 2.88
CA LEU A 121 4.30 -3.39 1.60
C LEU A 121 3.46 -2.11 1.57
N TYR A 122 2.46 -1.97 2.45
CA TYR A 122 1.63 -0.78 2.55
C TYR A 122 2.11 0.20 3.64
N ASN A 123 3.10 -0.17 4.46
CA ASN A 123 3.62 0.68 5.53
C ASN A 123 4.78 1.58 5.04
N TRP A 124 4.48 2.59 4.22
CA TRP A 124 5.51 3.47 3.63
C TRP A 124 6.06 4.52 4.59
N GLN A 125 5.29 4.91 5.61
CA GLN A 125 5.70 5.93 6.58
C GLN A 125 6.64 5.38 7.66
N GLY A 126 6.73 4.05 7.82
CA GLY A 126 7.51 3.43 8.90
C GLY A 126 7.00 3.81 10.29
N ASP A 127 5.70 4.03 10.44
CA ASP A 127 5.09 4.39 11.73
C ASP A 127 5.26 3.23 12.73
N GLU A 128 5.79 3.53 13.92
CA GLU A 128 5.97 2.57 15.00
C GLU A 128 4.66 1.90 15.39
N LEU A 129 3.53 2.63 15.35
CA LEU A 129 2.22 2.06 15.65
C LEU A 129 1.83 0.97 14.64
N ASN A 130 2.08 1.22 13.36
CA ASN A 130 1.80 0.23 12.31
C ASN A 130 2.73 -0.98 12.46
N THR A 131 4.01 -0.75 12.76
CA THR A 131 4.95 -1.85 13.02
C THR A 131 4.50 -2.70 14.20
N ARG A 132 4.05 -2.09 15.32
CA ARG A 132 3.51 -2.81 16.47
C ARG A 132 2.27 -3.64 16.12
N ARG A 133 1.33 -3.07 15.34
CA ARG A 133 0.15 -3.81 14.85
C ARG A 133 0.51 -4.99 13.95
N LEU A 134 1.53 -4.83 13.11
CA LEU A 134 2.01 -5.93 12.25
C LEU A 134 2.65 -7.04 13.09
N GLU A 135 3.52 -6.70 14.04
CA GLU A 135 4.14 -7.66 14.96
C GLU A 135 3.11 -8.35 15.88
N ALA A 136 1.95 -7.71 16.12
CA ALA A 136 0.85 -8.29 16.87
C ALA A 136 0.18 -9.49 16.16
N ILE A 137 0.41 -9.68 14.87
CA ILE A 137 -0.08 -10.86 14.14
C ILE A 137 0.78 -12.05 14.55
N GLN A 138 0.26 -12.91 15.42
CA GLN A 138 1.01 -14.02 15.99
C GLN A 138 0.97 -15.26 15.09
N GLN A 139 -0.22 -15.63 14.61
CA GLN A 139 -0.45 -16.87 13.89
C GLN A 139 -1.51 -16.68 12.81
N VAL A 140 -1.37 -17.44 11.72
CA VAL A 140 -2.35 -17.52 10.63
C VAL A 140 -2.54 -18.99 10.32
N GLU A 141 -3.78 -19.43 10.24
CA GLU A 141 -4.15 -20.79 9.85
C GLU A 141 -5.23 -20.78 8.78
N HIS A 142 -5.20 -21.81 7.94
CA HIS A 142 -6.13 -21.98 6.83
C HIS A 142 -6.93 -23.27 7.03
N HIS A 143 -8.25 -23.14 7.16
CA HIS A 143 -9.16 -24.28 7.24
C HIS A 143 -10.02 -24.35 5.98
N ARG A 144 -10.01 -25.51 5.32
CA ARG A 144 -10.85 -25.72 4.13
C ARG A 144 -12.27 -26.00 4.58
N LEU A 145 -13.21 -25.22 4.06
CA LEU A 145 -14.63 -25.39 4.27
C LEU A 145 -15.25 -26.05 3.03
N GLN A 146 -16.19 -26.97 3.26
CA GLN A 146 -16.97 -27.61 2.22
C GLN A 146 -18.41 -27.76 2.69
N ARG A 147 -19.36 -27.29 1.89
CA ARG A 147 -20.79 -27.46 2.17
C ARG A 147 -21.57 -27.75 0.91
N PHE A 148 -22.66 -28.50 1.04
CA PHE A 148 -23.60 -28.68 -0.06
C PHE A 148 -24.69 -27.60 0.02
N GLU A 149 -24.90 -26.90 -1.09
CA GLU A 149 -25.90 -25.86 -1.20
C GLU A 149 -26.64 -26.03 -2.54
N GLN A 150 -27.96 -26.19 -2.49
CA GLN A 150 -28.82 -26.35 -3.68
C GLN A 150 -28.37 -27.46 -4.67
N GLY A 151 -27.78 -28.54 -4.15
CA GLY A 151 -27.30 -29.67 -4.96
C GLY A 151 -25.88 -29.52 -5.51
N TYR A 152 -25.19 -28.41 -5.22
CA TYR A 152 -23.79 -28.17 -5.61
C TYR A 152 -22.87 -28.19 -4.38
N LEU A 153 -21.62 -28.62 -4.56
CA LEU A 153 -20.59 -28.56 -3.53
C LEU A 153 -19.90 -27.19 -3.57
N LEU A 154 -20.15 -26.37 -2.56
CA LEU A 154 -19.49 -25.09 -2.38
C LEU A 154 -18.20 -25.27 -1.57
N ARG A 155 -17.10 -24.70 -2.07
CA ARG A 155 -15.78 -24.74 -1.41
C ARG A 155 -15.49 -23.37 -0.82
N GLY A 156 -14.87 -23.36 0.35
CA GLY A 156 -14.43 -22.15 1.01
C GLY A 156 -13.10 -22.31 1.73
N LEU A 157 -12.52 -21.18 2.10
CA LEU A 157 -11.33 -21.09 2.91
C LEU A 157 -11.60 -20.17 4.10
N ASP A 158 -11.56 -20.72 5.31
CA ASP A 158 -11.55 -19.95 6.55
C ASP A 158 -10.09 -19.60 6.87
N ILE A 159 -9.84 -18.30 6.97
CA ILE A 159 -8.54 -17.73 7.31
C ILE A 159 -8.65 -17.29 8.76
N GLU A 160 -8.02 -18.06 9.64
CA GLU A 160 -7.96 -17.77 11.05
C GLU A 160 -6.70 -16.98 11.35
N VAL A 161 -6.82 -15.78 11.91
CA VAL A 161 -5.69 -14.93 12.28
C VAL A 161 -5.74 -14.65 13.77
N THR A 162 -4.67 -15.03 14.46
CA THR A 162 -4.49 -14.79 15.88
C THR A 162 -3.73 -13.48 16.09
N LEU A 163 -4.32 -12.58 16.89
CA LEU A 163 -3.77 -11.26 17.19
C LEU A 163 -3.49 -11.11 18.68
N ASP A 164 -2.37 -10.47 19.00
CA ASP A 164 -2.07 -9.97 20.35
C ASP A 164 -2.75 -8.61 20.57
N SER A 165 -3.68 -8.54 21.53
CA SER A 165 -4.36 -7.29 21.89
C SER A 165 -3.41 -6.17 22.33
N ASN A 166 -2.23 -6.50 22.87
CA ASN A 166 -1.26 -5.51 23.34
C ASN A 166 -0.65 -4.65 22.23
N GLY A 167 -0.71 -5.12 20.97
CA GLY A 167 -0.23 -4.37 19.82
C GLY A 167 -1.21 -3.32 19.29
N PHE A 168 -2.43 -3.28 19.83
CA PHE A 168 -3.50 -2.40 19.40
C PHE A 168 -3.85 -1.37 20.49
N THR A 169 -4.41 -0.24 20.07
CA THR A 169 -4.80 0.85 21.00
C THR A 169 -6.11 0.58 21.74
N GLY A 170 -6.85 -0.46 21.34
CA GLY A 170 -8.07 -0.93 21.98
C GLY A 170 -8.95 -1.73 21.01
N GLU A 171 -10.12 -2.17 21.48
CA GLU A 171 -11.08 -2.99 20.71
C GLU A 171 -11.48 -2.35 19.37
N GLY A 172 -11.67 -1.02 19.33
CA GLY A 172 -12.05 -0.33 18.09
C GLY A 172 -10.99 -0.46 16.99
N ASP A 173 -9.70 -0.44 17.36
CA ASP A 173 -8.57 -0.60 16.44
C ASP A 173 -8.52 -2.04 15.89
N ILE A 174 -8.76 -3.03 16.76
CA ILE A 174 -8.83 -4.45 16.37
C ILE A 174 -9.98 -4.70 15.40
N HIS A 175 -11.17 -4.17 15.70
CA HIS A 175 -12.34 -4.32 14.83
C HIS A 175 -12.15 -3.62 13.48
N LEU A 176 -11.56 -2.42 13.46
CA LEU A 176 -11.26 -1.70 12.22
C LEU A 176 -10.21 -2.45 11.39
N PHE A 177 -9.15 -2.94 12.04
CA PHE A 177 -8.12 -3.75 11.41
C PHE A 177 -8.72 -5.03 10.80
N GLY A 178 -9.58 -5.73 11.55
CA GLY A 178 -10.28 -6.92 11.06
C GLY A 178 -11.21 -6.64 9.88
N GLU A 179 -11.94 -5.52 9.89
CA GLU A 179 -12.78 -5.13 8.76
C GLU A 179 -11.95 -4.82 7.50
N MET A 180 -10.82 -4.12 7.66
CA MET A 180 -9.88 -3.88 6.56
C MET A 180 -9.30 -5.18 6.03
N LEU A 181 -8.92 -6.10 6.92
CA LEU A 181 -8.35 -7.39 6.56
C LEU A 181 -9.39 -8.29 5.86
N ASN A 182 -10.65 -8.25 6.28
CA ASN A 182 -11.75 -8.95 5.61
C ASN A 182 -11.92 -8.47 4.17
N ARG A 183 -11.89 -7.15 3.95
CA ARG A 183 -11.96 -6.56 2.61
C ARG A 183 -10.74 -6.90 1.76
N PHE A 184 -9.56 -6.98 2.38
CA PHE A 184 -8.35 -7.42 1.71
C PHE A 184 -8.47 -8.88 1.22
N PHE A 185 -8.90 -9.81 2.07
CA PHE A 185 -9.10 -11.21 1.69
C PHE A 185 -10.24 -11.43 0.69
N ALA A 186 -11.24 -10.54 0.69
CA ALA A 186 -12.30 -10.54 -0.32
C ALA A 186 -11.77 -10.28 -1.75
N LEU A 187 -10.60 -9.62 -1.90
CA LEU A 187 -9.98 -9.41 -3.22
C LEU A 187 -9.46 -10.71 -3.84
N TYR A 188 -9.15 -11.71 -3.01
CA TYR A 188 -8.69 -13.03 -3.44
C TYR A 188 -9.85 -14.04 -3.58
N ALA A 189 -11.10 -13.62 -3.41
CA ALA A 189 -12.25 -14.50 -3.60
C ALA A 189 -12.48 -14.75 -5.10
N ASP A 190 -12.75 -16.00 -5.43
CA ASP A 190 -12.93 -16.49 -6.81
C ASP A 190 -14.30 -17.16 -6.97
N MET A 191 -14.75 -17.36 -8.22
CA MET A 191 -16.01 -18.05 -8.54
C MET A 191 -16.09 -19.45 -7.93
N ASN A 192 -14.94 -20.12 -7.77
CA ASN A 192 -14.88 -21.51 -7.30
C ASN A 192 -14.67 -21.64 -5.79
N GLN A 193 -14.33 -20.56 -5.09
CA GLN A 193 -13.98 -20.60 -3.67
C GLN A 193 -14.29 -19.27 -2.98
N PHE A 194 -15.11 -19.32 -1.93
CA PHE A 194 -15.33 -18.18 -1.05
C PHE A 194 -14.27 -18.10 0.06
N ASN A 195 -14.02 -16.90 0.56
CA ASN A 195 -13.10 -16.68 1.68
C ASN A 195 -13.87 -16.20 2.91
N GLN A 196 -13.46 -16.63 4.10
CA GLN A 196 -14.00 -16.14 5.37
C GLN A 196 -12.85 -15.76 6.29
N LEU A 197 -13.02 -14.68 7.05
CA LEU A 197 -12.04 -14.25 8.05
C LEU A 197 -12.56 -14.56 9.45
N THR A 198 -11.71 -15.17 10.25
CA THR A 198 -11.88 -15.39 11.68
C THR A 198 -10.70 -14.76 12.41
N LEU A 199 -10.95 -13.84 13.35
CA LEU A 199 -9.93 -13.29 14.23
C LEU A 199 -10.04 -13.89 15.63
N ILE A 200 -8.90 -14.29 16.19
CA ILE A 200 -8.78 -14.70 17.59
C ILE A 200 -7.92 -13.68 18.30
N VAL A 201 -8.50 -12.99 19.28
CA VAL A 201 -7.82 -11.96 20.07
C VAL A 201 -7.28 -12.59 21.36
N GLN A 202 -5.96 -12.62 21.52
CA GLN A 202 -5.29 -13.03 22.75
C GLN A 202 -4.97 -11.82 23.64
N PRO A 203 -4.97 -11.96 24.98
CA PRO A 203 -5.13 -13.20 25.74
C PRO A 203 -6.60 -13.58 26.05
N GLU A 204 -7.57 -12.72 25.72
CA GLU A 204 -8.98 -12.90 26.11
C GLU A 204 -9.66 -14.09 25.42
N GLY A 205 -9.10 -14.58 24.30
CA GLY A 205 -9.65 -15.69 23.51
C GLY A 205 -10.92 -15.30 22.75
N LYS A 206 -11.17 -14.00 22.57
CA LYS A 206 -12.37 -13.50 21.88
C LYS A 206 -12.27 -13.84 20.39
N CYS A 207 -13.28 -14.56 19.89
CA CYS A 207 -13.39 -14.92 18.48
C CYS A 207 -14.36 -13.96 17.77
N ILE A 208 -13.88 -13.31 16.71
CA ILE A 208 -14.65 -12.40 15.87
C ILE A 208 -14.63 -12.96 14.45
N ARG A 209 -15.80 -13.25 13.89
CA ARG A 209 -15.91 -13.86 12.55
C ARG A 209 -16.70 -12.96 11.61
N TRP A 210 -16.17 -12.76 10.42
CA TRP A 210 -16.82 -12.00 9.35
C TRP A 210 -17.68 -12.91 8.47
N LYS A 211 -18.60 -12.29 7.73
CA LYS A 211 -19.39 -12.99 6.72
C LYS A 211 -18.50 -13.52 5.58
N GLU A 212 -19.01 -14.51 4.88
CA GLU A 212 -18.34 -15.08 3.72
C GLU A 212 -18.22 -14.06 2.58
N ASN A 213 -17.05 -14.02 1.97
CA ASN A 213 -16.75 -13.20 0.81
C ASN A 213 -16.90 -14.05 -0.46
N HIS A 214 -18.02 -13.85 -1.15
CA HIS A 214 -18.32 -14.47 -2.43
C HIS A 214 -18.02 -13.49 -3.57
N SER A 215 -17.44 -13.99 -4.67
CA SER A 215 -17.08 -13.17 -5.82
C SER A 215 -17.33 -13.96 -7.11
N PRO A 216 -18.10 -13.43 -8.08
CA PRO A 216 -18.32 -14.11 -9.36
C PRO A 216 -17.16 -13.90 -10.35
N ARG A 217 -15.99 -13.45 -9.88
CA ARG A 217 -14.83 -13.19 -10.72
C ARG A 217 -14.23 -14.50 -11.20
N LEU A 218 -13.68 -14.49 -12.41
CA LEU A 218 -12.88 -15.61 -12.90
C LEU A 218 -11.49 -15.58 -12.24
N PRO A 219 -10.86 -16.75 -12.00
CA PRO A 219 -9.52 -16.78 -11.46
C PRO A 219 -8.54 -16.25 -12.52
N GLY A 220 -7.79 -15.22 -12.14
CA GLY A 220 -6.76 -14.57 -12.96
C GLY A 220 -5.36 -15.07 -12.68
#